data_AF-A0A8X6SV98-F1
#
_entry.id   AF-A0A8X6SV98-F1
#
_cell.length_a   1.000
_cell.length_b   1.000
_cell.length_c   1.000
_cell.angle_alpha   90.00
_cell.angle_beta   90.00
_cell.angle_gamma   90.00
#
_symmetry.space_group_name_H-M   'P 1'
#
loop_
_entity.id
_entity.type
_entity.pdbx_description
1 polymer ?
#
loop_
_entity_poly.entity_id
_entity_poly.type
_entity_poly.pdbx_seq_one_letter_code
_entity_poly.pdbx_strand_id
1 'polypeptide(L)' 'MTLMEPLLNKGHCLTIDKFYSSPELADILIQSLTDMYDTLKPRRKDVPKELLSKKIDKGQMIAYQRGKVCVLKWMDKKAV' A
#
# COMPACT_ATOMS: atom_id res chain seq x y z
N MET A 1 -5.17 -10.77 12.89
CA MET A 1 -4.11 -11.26 12.00
C MET A 1 -3.92 -12.79 12.12
N THR A 2 -4.98 -13.56 12.33
CA THR A 2 -4.89 -14.99 12.67
C THR A 2 -4.25 -15.84 11.57
N LEU A 3 -4.50 -15.53 10.29
CA LEU A 3 -3.85 -16.23 9.17
C LEU A 3 -2.33 -16.06 9.14
N MET A 4 -1.84 -14.89 9.56
CA MET A 4 -0.41 -14.53 9.46
C MET A 4 0.37 -14.89 10.71
N GLU A 5 -0.30 -15.17 11.83
CA GLU A 5 0.30 -15.43 13.13
C GLU A 5 1.54 -16.35 13.10
N PRO A 6 1.54 -17.53 12.43
CA PRO A 6 2.72 -18.40 12.39
C PRO A 6 3.87 -17.85 11.52
N LEU A 7 3.64 -16.79 10.75
CA LEU A 7 4.57 -16.18 9.79
C LEU A 7 5.09 -14.81 10.24
N LEU A 8 4.51 -14.20 11.28
CA LEU A 8 4.95 -12.91 11.81
C LEU A 8 6.36 -12.99 12.41
N ASN A 9 7.05 -11.85 12.47
CA ASN A 9 8.39 -11.67 13.04
C ASN A 9 9.52 -12.41 12.32
N LYS A 10 9.29 -12.84 11.07
CA LYS A 10 10.24 -13.62 10.27
C LYS A 10 10.87 -12.84 9.11
N GLY A 11 10.55 -11.56 8.94
CA GLY A 11 11.05 -10.74 7.83
C GLY A 11 10.38 -11.05 6.50
N HIS A 12 9.17 -11.62 6.51
CA HIS A 12 8.43 -11.92 5.29
C HIS A 12 7.74 -10.68 4.72
N CYS A 13 7.43 -10.74 3.43
CA CYS A 13 6.60 -9.74 2.77
C CYS A 13 5.26 -10.34 2.36
N LEU A 14 4.17 -9.72 2.80
CA LEU A 14 2.81 -10.16 2.58
C LEU A 14 2.19 -9.45 1.37
N THR A 15 1.85 -10.20 0.32
CA THR A 15 1.07 -9.67 -0.80
C THR A 15 -0.41 -9.97 -0.58
N ILE A 16 -1.26 -8.94 -0.48
CA ILE A 16 -2.68 -9.09 -0.17
C ILE A 16 -3.59 -8.39 -1.18
N ASP A 17 -4.81 -8.90 -1.32
CA ASP A 17 -5.84 -8.23 -2.10
C ASP A 17 -6.33 -6.94 -1.42
N LYS A 18 -6.85 -6.03 -2.24
CA LYS A 18 -7.45 -4.76 -1.84
C LYS A 18 -8.49 -4.90 -0.74
N PHE A 19 -9.19 -6.03 -0.63
CA PHE A 19 -10.21 -6.23 0.41
C PHE A 19 -9.60 -6.18 1.82
N TYR A 20 -8.39 -6.72 1.98
CA TYR A 20 -7.72 -6.84 3.28
C TYR A 20 -6.78 -5.68 3.58
N SER A 21 -6.44 -4.84 2.60
CA SER A 21 -5.47 -3.76 2.84
C SER A 21 -6.01 -2.61 3.67
N SER A 22 -5.14 -1.94 4.42
CA SER A 22 -5.36 -0.60 4.98
C SER A 22 -4.00 -0.01 5.39
N PRO A 23 -3.86 1.33 5.42
CA PRO A 23 -2.64 1.96 5.94
C PRO A 23 -2.34 1.56 7.40
N GLU A 24 -3.38 1.43 8.22
CA GLU A 24 -3.28 1.00 9.62
C GLU A 24 -2.74 -0.43 9.74
N LEU A 25 -3.16 -1.35 8.85
CA LEU A 25 -2.64 -2.71 8.81
C LEU A 25 -1.14 -2.72 8.48
N ALA A 26 -0.70 -1.87 7.55
CA ALA A 26 0.73 -1.75 7.21
C ALA A 26 1.56 -1.33 8.42
N ASP A 27 1.08 -0.35 9.20
CA ASP A 27 1.76 0.12 10.41
C ASP A 27 1.90 -1.02 11.45
N ILE A 28 0.89 -1.87 11.62
CA ILE A 28 0.90 -3.02 12.54
C ILE A 28 1.87 -4.11 12.05
N LEU A 29 1.85 -4.43 10.76
CA LEU A 29 2.71 -5.49 10.19
C LEU A 29 4.19 -5.13 10.28
N ILE A 30 4.53 -3.86 10.06
CA ILE A 30 5.90 -3.34 10.18
C ILE A 30 6.44 -3.53 11.59
N GLN A 31 5.60 -3.37 12.63
CA GLN A 31 5.99 -3.65 14.02
C GLN A 31 6.30 -5.14 14.26
N SER A 32 5.73 -6.02 13.43
CA SER A 32 5.91 -7.47 13.48
C SER A 32 6.93 -7.97 12.43
N LEU A 33 7.90 -7.13 12.04
CA LEU A 33 8.91 -7.42 11.00
C LEU A 33 8.30 -8.04 9.74
N THR A 34 7.16 -7.52 9.30
CA THR A 34 6.44 -8.01 8.12
C THR A 34 6.11 -6.83 7.22
N ASP A 35 6.63 -6.84 6.00
CA ASP A 35 6.25 -5.84 4.99
C ASP A 35 4.97 -6.27 4.27
N MET A 36 4.32 -5.34 3.57
CA MET A 36 3.16 -5.68 2.74
C MET A 36 3.12 -4.93 1.41
N TYR A 37 2.57 -5.61 0.41
CA TYR A 37 2.20 -5.03 -0.87
C TYR A 37 0.72 -5.28 -1.15
N ASP A 38 0.05 -4.26 -1.65
CA ASP A 38 -1.34 -4.35 -2.07
C ASP A 38 -1.65 -3.43 -3.24
N THR A 39 -2.82 -3.63 -3.83
CA THR A 39 -3.44 -2.61 -4.68
C THR A 39 -4.53 -1.90 -3.88
N LEU A 40 -4.52 -0.58 -3.91
CA LEU A 40 -5.32 0.23 -3.01
C LEU A 40 -6.50 0.87 -3.74
N LYS A 41 -7.68 0.92 -3.11
CA LYS A 41 -8.82 1.68 -3.66
C LYS A 41 -8.63 3.18 -3.37
N PRO A 42 -8.88 4.07 -4.35
CA PRO A 42 -8.74 5.53 -4.19
C PRO A 42 -9.40 6.14 -2.95
N ARG A 43 -10.51 5.58 -2.46
CA ARG A 43 -11.34 6.18 -1.39
C ARG A 43 -10.99 5.71 0.02
N ARG A 44 -9.82 5.11 0.23
CA ARG A 44 -9.34 4.72 1.56
C ARG A 44 -8.98 5.95 2.39
N LYS A 45 -9.23 5.86 3.70
CA LYS A 45 -8.80 6.87 4.68
C LYS A 45 -7.27 6.98 4.61
N ASP A 46 -6.75 8.19 4.78
CA ASP A 46 -5.32 8.54 4.78
C ASP A 46 -4.57 8.44 3.44
N VAL A 47 -5.26 8.21 2.33
CA VAL A 47 -4.65 8.38 0.99
C VAL A 47 -4.62 9.87 0.63
N PRO A 48 -3.45 10.43 0.22
CA PRO A 48 -3.36 11.83 -0.18
C PRO A 48 -4.30 12.15 -1.34
N LYS A 49 -5.15 13.17 -1.18
CA LYS A 49 -6.09 13.60 -2.25
C LYS A 49 -5.35 13.99 -3.53
N GLU A 50 -4.14 14.54 -3.39
CA GLU A 50 -3.26 14.92 -4.49
C GLU A 50 -2.83 13.72 -5.33
N LEU A 51 -2.59 12.55 -4.72
CA LEU A 51 -2.31 11.31 -5.45
C LEU A 51 -3.49 10.97 -6.39
N LEU A 52 -4.71 11.17 -5.92
CA LEU A 52 -5.93 10.83 -6.66
C LEU A 52 -6.21 11.84 -7.78
N SER A 53 -6.13 13.14 -7.48
CA SER A 53 -6.48 14.21 -8.42
C SER A 53 -5.42 14.48 -9.48
N LYS A 54 -4.14 14.22 -9.19
CA LYS A 54 -3.04 14.50 -10.11
C LYS A 54 -3.10 13.57 -11.32
N LYS A 55 -3.26 14.17 -12.50
CA LYS A 55 -3.09 13.49 -13.78
C LYS A 55 -1.60 13.36 -14.07
N ILE A 56 -1.18 12.19 -14.53
CA ILE A 56 0.21 11.88 -14.88
C ILE A 56 0.19 11.19 -16.25
N ASP A 57 1.26 11.35 -17.03
CA ASP A 57 1.34 10.80 -18.38
C ASP A 57 1.67 9.31 -18.36
N LYS A 58 1.41 8.61 -19.46
CA LYS A 58 1.75 7.19 -19.59
C LYS A 58 3.25 6.98 -19.35
N GLY A 59 3.59 6.03 -18.50
CA GLY A 59 4.96 5.73 -18.08
C GLY A 59 5.44 6.54 -16.88
N GLN A 60 4.68 7.56 -16.44
CA GLN A 60 5.02 8.32 -15.23
C GLN A 60 4.41 7.70 -13.98
N MET A 61 5.09 7.95 -12.86
CA MET A 61 4.61 7.59 -11.53
C MET A 61 4.73 8.77 -10.58
N ILE A 62 3.84 8.79 -9.59
CA ILE A 62 3.95 9.64 -8.41
C ILE A 62 3.85 8.77 -7.18
N ALA A 63 4.59 9.13 -6.13
CA ALA A 63 4.58 8.41 -4.88
C ALA A 63 4.55 9.39 -3.71
N TYR A 64 3.92 8.97 -2.62
CA TYR A 64 3.91 9.67 -1.35
C TYR A 64 4.30 8.67 -0.27
N GLN A 65 5.09 9.13 0.70
CA GLN A 65 5.58 8.30 1.78
C GLN A 65 5.24 8.93 3.12
N ARG A 66 4.77 8.09 4.04
CA ARG A 66 4.57 8.42 5.45
C ARG A 66 5.34 7.40 6.28
N GLY A 67 6.44 7.84 6.90
CA GLY A 67 7.31 6.94 7.65
C GLY A 67 7.82 5.80 6.76
N LYS A 68 7.46 4.56 7.10
CA LYS A 68 7.84 3.36 6.36
C LYS A 68 6.80 2.89 5.34
N VAL A 69 5.63 3.54 5.27
CA VAL A 69 4.55 3.19 4.33
C VAL A 69 4.60 4.11 3.12
N CYS A 70 4.61 3.53 1.93
CA CYS A 70 4.60 4.26 0.66
C CYS A 70 3.34 3.91 -0.14
N VAL A 71 2.74 4.92 -0.76
CA VAL A 71 1.68 4.77 -1.74
C VAL A 71 2.15 5.31 -3.09
N LEU A 72 1.86 4.54 -4.12
CA LEU A 72 2.32 4.75 -5.49
C LEU A 72 1.08 4.86 -6.39
N LYS A 73 1.15 5.74 -7.38
CA LYS A 73 0.27 5.73 -8.54
C LYS A 73 1.10 5.73 -9.79
N TRP A 74 0.80 4.81 -10.69
CA TRP A 74 1.46 4.67 -11.99
C TRP A 74 0.43 4.72 -13.11
N MET A 75 0.74 5.42 -14.20
CA MET A 75 -0.12 5.44 -15.37
C MET A 75 0.46 4.54 -16.46
N ASP A 76 -0.19 3.40 -16.69
CA ASP A 76 0.02 2.61 -17.91
C ASP A 76 -1.06 2.96 -18.95
N LYS A 77 -1.94 2.00 -19.33
CA LYS A 77 -3.15 2.27 -20.11
C LYS A 77 -4.24 2.91 -19.25
N LYS A 78 -4.21 2.65 -17.95
CA LYS A 78 -5.08 3.20 -16.91
C LYS A 78 -4.24 3.47 -15.67
N ALA A 79 -4.75 4.32 -14.78
CA ALA A 79 -4.12 4.54 -13.49
C ALA A 79 -4.19 3.25 -12.66
N VAL A 80 -3.03 2.85 -12.16
CA VAL A 80 -2.82 1.81 -11.16
C VAL A 80 -2.45 2.48 -9.86
#